data_AF-A0A2A5H171-F1
#
_entry.id   AF-A0A2A5H171-F1
#
_cell.length_a   1.000
_cell.length_b   1.000
_cell.length_c   1.000
_cell.angle_alpha   90.00
_cell.angle_beta   90.00
_cell.angle_gamma   90.00
#
_symmetry.space_group_name_H-M   'P 1'
#
loop_
_entity.id
_entity.type
_entity.pdbx_description
1 polymer ?
#
loop_
_entity_poly.entity_id
_entity_poly.type
_entity_poly.pdbx_seq_one_letter_code
_entity_poly.pdbx_strand_id
1 'polypeptide(L)'
;MMRQKGGAKQITSFVFDTSKNKSLGTVKVTFDKAKKTISVEVPFGTNVTKLNPIIKISKGATINPKGAQDFTKPVTYTVTAANKAISKYVVTVLVDKNIGNKILKFSFEKSKNTALNNDIVGKIDGKKIQYL
;
A
#
# COMPACT_ATOMS: atom_id res chain seq x y z
N MET A 1 -7.18 39.49 19.47
CA MET A 1 -6.41 38.35 20.02
C MET A 1 -5.83 37.51 18.89
N MET A 2 -4.57 37.72 18.50
CA MET A 2 -3.88 36.81 17.59
C MET A 2 -3.25 35.69 18.42
N ARG A 3 -3.86 34.50 18.43
CA ARG A 3 -3.13 33.31 18.86
C ARG A 3 -1.99 33.11 17.86
N GLN A 4 -0.78 33.51 18.21
CA GLN A 4 0.40 32.96 17.55
C GLN A 4 0.35 31.45 17.74
N LYS A 5 -0.09 30.75 16.70
CA LYS A 5 -0.26 29.30 16.63
C LYS A 5 1.14 28.69 16.59
N GLY A 6 1.72 28.48 17.76
CA GLY A 6 3.05 27.90 17.94
C GLY A 6 3.23 26.66 17.07
N GLY A 7 4.10 26.79 16.07
CA GLY A 7 4.63 25.77 15.15
C GLY A 7 3.73 24.58 14.86
N ALA A 8 2.98 24.60 13.74
CA ALA A 8 2.39 23.37 13.25
C ALA A 8 3.50 22.31 13.04
N LYS A 9 3.26 21.10 13.52
CA LYS A 9 4.18 19.94 13.49
C LYS A 9 3.54 18.78 12.74
N GLN A 10 2.98 19.09 11.59
CA GLN A 10 2.14 18.17 10.83
C GLN A 10 2.82 17.74 9.53
N ILE A 11 2.64 16.47 9.18
CA ILE A 11 2.76 16.00 7.79
C ILE A 11 1.47 16.43 7.07
N THR A 12 1.65 17.15 5.97
CA THR A 12 0.53 17.70 5.16
C THR A 12 0.37 16.96 3.84
N SER A 13 1.41 16.26 3.38
CA SER A 13 1.34 15.39 2.21
C SER A 13 2.41 14.29 2.31
N PHE A 14 2.08 13.13 1.79
CA PHE A 14 2.98 11.99 1.65
C PHE A 14 2.69 11.34 0.31
N VAL A 15 3.71 11.26 -0.55
CA VAL A 15 3.66 10.54 -1.84
C VAL A 15 4.99 9.82 -2.06
N PHE A 16 5.04 8.85 -2.95
CA PHE A 16 6.30 8.29 -3.43
C PHE A 16 6.81 9.04 -4.66
N ASP A 17 8.12 9.26 -4.73
CA ASP A 17 8.78 9.87 -5.88
C ASP A 17 8.69 8.92 -7.08
N THR A 18 7.80 9.19 -8.02
CA THR A 18 7.58 8.33 -9.20
C THR A 18 8.80 8.28 -10.13
N SER A 19 9.71 9.26 -10.06
CA SER A 19 10.96 9.23 -10.83
C SER A 19 11.96 8.19 -10.31
N LYS A 20 11.92 7.93 -9.00
CA LYS A 20 12.80 6.96 -8.30
C LYS A 20 12.12 5.61 -8.05
N ASN A 21 10.80 5.60 -7.98
CA ASN A 21 9.99 4.41 -7.81
C ASN A 21 9.17 4.16 -9.09
N LYS A 22 9.83 4.01 -10.26
CA LYS A 22 9.17 4.02 -11.59
C LYS A 22 8.05 2.99 -11.78
N SER A 23 8.09 1.87 -11.06
CA SER A 23 7.02 0.86 -11.08
C SER A 23 5.77 1.30 -10.32
N LEU A 24 5.87 2.33 -9.49
CA LEU A 24 4.74 2.95 -8.80
C LEU A 24 4.17 4.06 -9.67
N GLY A 25 2.93 3.84 -10.11
CA GLY A 25 2.08 4.93 -10.58
C GLY A 25 1.54 5.76 -9.40
N THR A 26 0.34 6.29 -9.54
CA THR A 26 -0.37 6.92 -8.42
C THR A 26 -0.79 5.86 -7.40
N VAL A 27 -0.44 6.07 -6.14
CA VAL A 27 -0.79 5.20 -5.01
C VAL A 27 -1.86 5.84 -4.15
N LYS A 28 -2.71 5.02 -3.52
CA LYS A 28 -3.73 5.51 -2.59
C LYS A 28 -3.11 5.76 -1.22
N VAL A 29 -3.32 6.97 -0.68
CA VAL A 29 -2.77 7.40 0.60
C VAL A 29 -3.92 7.82 1.52
N THR A 30 -3.98 7.22 2.71
CA THR A 30 -5.00 7.50 3.73
C THR A 30 -4.35 8.13 4.96
N PHE A 31 -4.87 9.27 5.41
CA PHE A 31 -4.39 9.97 6.61
C PHE A 31 -5.40 9.84 7.75
N ASP A 32 -4.99 9.22 8.86
CA ASP A 32 -5.71 9.32 10.13
C ASP A 32 -5.02 10.38 10.99
N LYS A 33 -5.59 11.59 10.99
CA LYS A 33 -5.01 12.75 11.70
C LYS A 33 -5.08 12.62 13.22
N ALA A 34 -6.05 11.86 13.73
CA ALA A 34 -6.25 11.65 15.17
C ALA A 34 -5.22 10.65 15.70
N LYS A 35 -5.02 9.53 15.00
CA LYS A 35 -4.05 8.49 15.38
C LYS A 35 -2.62 8.79 14.92
N LYS A 36 -2.42 9.82 14.09
CA LYS A 36 -1.11 10.14 13.47
C LYS A 36 -0.57 8.97 12.64
N THR A 37 -1.45 8.28 11.94
CA THR A 37 -1.07 7.20 11.03
C THR A 37 -1.30 7.59 9.58
N ILE A 38 -0.46 7.05 8.70
CA ILE A 38 -0.57 7.18 7.26
C ILE A 38 -0.48 5.78 6.67
N SER A 39 -1.50 5.38 5.92
CA SER A 39 -1.50 4.11 5.20
C SER A 39 -1.35 4.36 3.71
N VAL A 40 -0.46 3.62 3.05
CA VAL A 40 -0.21 3.72 1.61
C VAL A 40 -0.43 2.36 0.97
N GLU A 41 -1.36 2.26 0.04
CA GLU A 41 -1.62 1.05 -0.73
C GLU A 41 -0.78 1.05 -2.01
N VAL A 42 0.03 0.01 -2.21
CA VAL A 42 0.91 -0.15 -3.37
C VAL A 42 0.58 -1.45 -4.12
N PRO A 43 0.79 -1.52 -5.45
CA PRO A 43 0.50 -2.73 -6.22
C PRO A 43 1.25 -3.96 -5.72
N PHE A 44 0.66 -5.14 -5.96
CA PHE A 44 1.33 -6.41 -5.73
C PHE A 44 2.71 -6.47 -6.40
N GLY A 45 3.68 -7.10 -5.73
CA GLY A 45 5.05 -7.23 -6.25
C GLY A 45 5.91 -5.97 -6.11
N THR A 46 5.38 -4.88 -5.57
CA THR A 46 6.19 -3.69 -5.22
C THR A 46 7.31 -4.07 -4.25
N ASN A 47 8.56 -3.76 -4.60
CA ASN A 47 9.68 -3.86 -3.66
C ASN A 47 9.63 -2.71 -2.66
N VAL A 48 9.26 -3.01 -1.41
CA VAL A 48 9.09 -2.01 -0.34
C VAL A 48 10.34 -1.76 0.50
N THR A 49 11.46 -2.42 0.20
CA THR A 49 12.69 -2.34 1.02
C THR A 49 13.48 -1.03 0.83
N LYS A 50 13.17 -0.26 -0.23
CA LYS A 50 13.89 0.97 -0.57
C LYS A 50 13.01 1.95 -1.35
N LEU A 51 11.94 2.44 -0.73
CA LEU A 51 11.06 3.44 -1.35
C LEU A 51 11.49 4.86 -0.98
N ASN A 52 11.43 5.77 -1.96
CA ASN A 52 11.73 7.19 -1.77
C ASN A 52 10.45 8.02 -1.59
N PRO A 53 10.07 8.40 -0.36
CA PRO A 53 8.94 9.30 -0.12
C PRO A 53 9.31 10.76 -0.35
N ILE A 54 8.35 11.54 -0.84
CA ILE A 54 8.33 13.00 -0.82
C ILE A 54 7.30 13.41 0.23
N ILE A 55 7.78 14.06 1.29
CA ILE A 55 6.96 14.40 2.46
C ILE A 55 6.91 15.91 2.60
N LYS A 56 5.69 16.48 2.53
CA LYS A 56 5.47 17.89 2.85
C LYS A 56 5.10 18.00 4.33
N ILE A 57 5.76 18.94 5.00
CA ILE A 57 5.55 19.24 6.41
C ILE A 57 5.21 20.71 6.59
N SER A 58 4.78 21.06 7.80
CA SER A 58 4.53 22.45 8.18
C SER A 58 5.77 23.34 7.99
N LYS A 59 5.57 24.60 7.59
CA LYS A 59 6.66 25.55 7.33
C LYS A 59 7.57 25.70 8.55
N GLY A 60 8.88 25.61 8.34
CA GLY A 60 9.89 25.71 9.40
C GLY A 60 10.02 24.48 10.30
N ALA A 61 9.26 23.41 10.05
CA ALA A 61 9.47 22.14 10.73
C ALA A 61 10.59 21.33 10.05
N THR A 62 11.13 20.36 10.78
CA THR A 62 12.03 19.33 10.26
C THR A 62 11.40 17.96 10.41
N ILE A 63 11.88 16.99 9.62
CA ILE A 63 11.40 15.60 9.66
C ILE A 63 12.57 14.63 9.58
N ASN A 64 12.45 13.51 10.32
CA ASN A 64 13.35 12.37 10.29
C ASN A 64 12.53 11.06 10.37
N PRO A 65 12.86 9.99 9.65
CA PRO A 65 13.97 9.86 8.71
C PRO A 65 13.77 10.62 7.38
N LYS A 66 14.83 10.74 6.57
CA LYS A 66 14.83 11.33 5.21
C LYS A 66 15.38 10.34 4.20
N GLY A 67 15.11 10.55 2.91
CA GLY A 67 15.64 9.71 1.84
C GLY A 67 14.89 8.38 1.70
N ALA A 68 15.53 7.38 1.09
CA ALA A 68 14.94 6.07 0.87
C ALA A 68 14.79 5.31 2.20
N GLN A 69 13.65 4.64 2.39
CA GLN A 69 13.34 3.89 3.61
C GLN A 69 12.83 2.48 3.28
N ASP A 70 13.04 1.57 4.24
CA ASP A 70 12.49 0.22 4.21
C ASP A 70 11.12 0.22 4.90
N PHE A 71 10.09 -0.13 4.14
CA PHE A 71 8.69 -0.22 4.60
C PHE A 71 8.20 -1.66 4.74
N THR A 72 9.10 -2.65 4.85
CA THR A 72 8.73 -4.03 5.26
C THR A 72 8.10 -4.06 6.65
N LYS A 73 8.37 -3.04 7.47
CA LYS A 73 7.72 -2.75 8.75
C LYS A 73 7.24 -1.29 8.77
N PRO A 74 6.30 -0.92 9.66
CA PRO A 74 5.89 0.47 9.81
C PRO A 74 7.07 1.38 10.15
N VAL A 75 7.16 2.53 9.47
CA VAL A 75 8.22 3.53 9.67
C VAL A 75 7.67 4.69 10.49
N THR A 76 8.36 5.03 11.58
CA THR A 76 7.98 6.19 12.42
C THR A 76 8.75 7.44 11.97
N TYR A 77 8.00 8.46 11.56
CA TYR A 77 8.51 9.79 11.25
C TYR A 77 8.32 10.73 12.44
N THR A 78 9.39 11.43 12.80
CA THR A 78 9.40 12.47 13.82
C THR A 78 9.41 13.83 13.16
N VAL A 79 8.34 14.60 13.34
CA VAL A 79 8.23 15.99 12.91
C VAL A 79 8.53 16.91 14.09
N THR A 80 9.53 17.76 13.95
CA THR A 80 9.95 18.72 14.98
C THR A 80 9.66 20.13 14.47
N ALA A 81 8.77 20.85 15.14
CA ALA A 81 8.48 22.25 14.85
C ALA A 81 9.62 23.19 15.27
N ALA A 82 9.59 24.43 14.78
CA ALA A 82 10.58 25.46 15.12
C ALA A 82 10.69 25.75 16.63
N ASN A 83 9.59 25.61 17.37
CA ASN A 83 9.55 25.73 18.84
C ASN A 83 9.97 24.43 19.57
N LYS A 84 10.63 23.50 18.87
CA LYS A 84 11.07 22.18 19.38
C LYS A 84 9.95 21.21 19.77
N ALA A 85 8.68 21.56 19.52
CA ALA A 85 7.58 20.62 19.77
C ALA A 85 7.60 19.46 18.77
N ILE A 86 7.45 18.23 19.28
CA ILE A 86 7.55 17.00 18.49
C ILE A 86 6.18 16.38 18.24
N SER A 87 6.01 15.78 17.05
CA SER A 87 4.93 14.86 16.72
C SER A 87 5.47 13.65 15.97
N LYS A 88 5.05 12.45 16.38
CA LYS A 88 5.38 11.20 15.71
C LYS A 88 4.22 10.77 14.81
N TYR A 89 4.57 10.30 13.62
CA TYR A 89 3.65 9.76 12.64
C TYR A 89 4.12 8.37 12.23
N VAL A 90 3.21 7.40 12.17
CA VAL A 90 3.54 6.03 11.73
C VAL A 90 3.03 5.85 10.31
N VAL A 91 3.94 5.52 9.40
CA VAL A 91 3.63 5.22 8.00
C VAL A 91 3.68 3.71 7.80
N THR A 92 2.59 3.15 7.29
CA THR A 92 2.48 1.74 6.94
C THR A 92 2.23 1.61 5.44
N VAL A 93 3.04 0.80 4.76
CA VAL A 93 2.82 0.44 3.36
C VAL A 93 2.13 -0.91 3.30
N LEU A 94 0.99 -0.96 2.62
CA LEU A 94 0.20 -2.16 2.41
C LEU A 94 0.39 -2.58 0.95
N VAL A 95 1.01 -3.74 0.75
CA VAL A 95 1.17 -4.33 -0.58
C VAL A 95 -0.12 -5.07 -0.92
N ASP A 96 -0.73 -4.71 -2.04
CA ASP A 96 -1.93 -5.38 -2.53
C ASP A 96 -1.69 -6.88 -2.70
N LYS A 97 -2.73 -7.66 -2.42
CA LYS A 97 -2.67 -9.11 -2.59
C LYS A 97 -2.62 -9.43 -4.07
N ASN A 98 -1.79 -10.40 -4.44
CA ASN A 98 -1.94 -11.04 -5.74
C ASN A 98 -3.29 -11.77 -5.76
N ILE A 99 -4.26 -11.21 -6.48
CA ILE A 99 -5.53 -11.87 -6.79
C ILE A 99 -5.45 -12.70 -8.07
N GLY A 100 -4.25 -12.86 -8.65
CA GLY A 100 -3.99 -13.50 -9.92
C GLY A 100 -3.94 -15.03 -9.88
N ASN A 101 -4.65 -15.61 -10.86
CA ASN A 101 -4.77 -17.02 -11.27
C ASN A 101 -5.78 -17.84 -10.46
N LYS A 102 -7.07 -17.53 -10.64
CA LYS A 102 -8.15 -18.47 -10.31
C LYS A 102 -8.33 -19.45 -11.47
N ILE A 103 -8.34 -20.75 -11.19
CA ILE A 103 -8.90 -21.73 -12.13
C ILE A 103 -10.41 -21.47 -12.16
N LEU A 104 -10.95 -21.05 -13.30
CA LEU A 104 -12.39 -20.77 -13.46
C LEU A 104 -13.15 -22.00 -13.97
N LYS A 105 -12.45 -22.84 -14.73
CA LYS A 105 -12.99 -24.06 -15.34
C LYS A 105 -11.88 -25.09 -15.47
N PHE A 106 -12.25 -26.35 -15.34
CA PHE A 106 -11.46 -27.49 -15.80
C PHE A 106 -12.39 -28.43 -16.59
N SER A 107 -11.80 -29.24 -17.46
CA SER A 107 -12.55 -30.23 -18.23
C SER A 107 -11.79 -31.55 -18.34
N PHE A 108 -12.54 -32.65 -18.27
CA PHE A 108 -12.09 -33.96 -18.70
C PHE A 108 -12.74 -34.27 -20.03
N GLU A 109 -11.92 -34.28 -21.09
CA GLU A 109 -12.39 -34.63 -22.42
C GLU A 109 -12.60 -36.14 -22.51
N LYS A 110 -13.76 -36.56 -23.00
CA LYS A 110 -14.09 -37.96 -23.28
C LYS A 110 -13.11 -38.58 -24.28
N SER A 111 -12.61 -37.80 -25.22
CA SER A 111 -11.59 -38.22 -26.20
C SER A 111 -10.28 -38.69 -25.54
N LYS A 112 -9.97 -38.17 -24.34
CA LYS A 112 -8.78 -38.51 -23.55
C LYS A 112 -9.08 -39.45 -22.38
N ASN A 113 -10.36 -39.68 -22.09
CA ASN A 113 -10.84 -40.48 -20.97
C ASN A 113 -11.96 -41.40 -21.47
N THR A 114 -11.58 -42.55 -22.06
CA THR A 114 -12.50 -43.47 -22.75
C THR A 114 -13.59 -44.07 -21.86
N ALA A 115 -13.42 -44.02 -20.54
CA ALA A 115 -14.43 -44.44 -19.56
C ALA A 115 -15.55 -43.39 -19.34
N LEU A 116 -15.40 -42.17 -19.88
CA LEU A 116 -16.43 -41.14 -19.80
C LEU A 116 -17.44 -41.30 -20.92
N ASN A 117 -18.72 -41.12 -20.58
CA ASN A 117 -19.80 -41.11 -21.57
C ASN A 117 -19.82 -39.80 -22.38
N ASN A 118 -19.41 -38.69 -21.76
CA ASN A 118 -19.34 -37.34 -22.35
C ASN A 118 -18.21 -36.52 -21.74
N ASP A 119 -17.89 -35.37 -22.34
CA ASP A 119 -17.00 -34.38 -21.73
C ASP A 119 -17.58 -33.90 -20.40
N ILE A 120 -16.74 -33.86 -19.37
CA ILE A 120 -17.13 -33.34 -18.06
C ILE A 120 -16.51 -31.96 -17.88
N VAL A 121 -17.33 -30.96 -17.64
CA VAL A 121 -16.90 -29.58 -17.39
C VAL A 121 -17.22 -29.20 -15.95
N GLY A 122 -16.19 -28.87 -15.17
CA GLY A 122 -16.34 -28.26 -13.86
C GLY A 122 -16.14 -26.75 -13.93
N LYS A 123 -17.11 -25.96 -13.46
CA LYS A 123 -16.94 -24.53 -13.19
C LYS A 123 -16.62 -24.31 -11.73
N ILE A 124 -15.65 -23.44 -11.43
CA ILE A 124 -15.29 -23.06 -10.06
C ILE A 124 -15.87 -21.68 -9.79
N ASP A 125 -16.79 -21.61 -8.82
CA ASP A 125 -17.33 -20.36 -8.28
C ASP A 125 -16.85 -20.19 -6.83
N GLY A 126 -15.85 -19.34 -6.64
CA GLY A 126 -15.19 -19.15 -5.35
C GLY A 126 -14.52 -20.43 -4.84
N LYS A 127 -15.13 -21.07 -3.82
CA LYS A 127 -14.66 -22.34 -3.23
C LYS A 127 -15.54 -23.55 -3.62
N LYS A 128 -16.57 -23.36 -4.45
CA LYS A 128 -17.50 -24.43 -4.85
C LYS A 128 -17.26 -24.82 -6.31
N ILE A 129 -17.42 -26.10 -6.60
CA ILE A 129 -17.40 -26.64 -7.97
C ILE A 129 -18.85 -26.95 -8.36
N GLN A 130 -19.26 -26.54 -9.56
CA GLN A 130 -20.54 -26.89 -10.17
C GLN A 130 -20.29 -27.71 -11.45
N TYR A 131 -21.02 -28.82 -11.58
CA TYR A 131 -21.08 -29.60 -12.83
C TYR A 131 -22.07 -28.93 -13.79
N LEU A 132 -21.75 -28.91 -15.08
CA LEU A 132 -22.63 -28.41 -16.14
C LEU A 132 -23.18 -29.56 -16.98
#